data_AF-A0A1C9WLR8-F1
#
_entry.id   AF-A0A1C9WLR8-F1
#
_cell.length_a   1.000
_cell.length_b   1.000
_cell.length_c   1.000
_cell.angle_alpha   90.00
_cell.angle_beta   90.00
_cell.angle_gamma   90.00
#
_symmetry.space_group_name_H-M   'P 1'
#
loop_
_entity.id
_entity.type
_entity.pdbx_description
1 polymer ?
#
loop_
_entity_poly.entity_id
_entity_poly.type
_entity_poly.pdbx_seq_one_letter_code
_entity_poly.pdbx_strand_id
1 'polypeptide(L)'
;MALGDEEREQRRRFAESLRHADVSIEELWLRYFTLGGHAGQFEVEAYIHGAMALPALQRDVLAHALNERLDELYSRSPRAPYSEPADDPDTGTGDEPGDGPEKVSDGG
;
A
#
# COMPACT_ATOMS: atom_id res chain seq x y z
N MET A 1 -12.14 11.53 8.73
CA MET A 1 -10.86 10.79 8.54
C MET A 1 -9.85 11.79 8.04
N ALA A 2 -8.83 12.12 8.83
CA ALA A 2 -7.68 12.84 8.30
C ALA A 2 -7.01 11.91 7.29
N LEU A 3 -6.65 12.39 6.11
CA LEU A 3 -5.68 11.69 5.26
C LEU A 3 -4.50 11.39 6.17
N GLY A 4 -4.16 10.11 6.38
CA GLY A 4 -3.10 9.75 7.30
C GLY A 4 -1.79 10.41 6.88
N ASP A 5 -0.91 10.73 7.82
CA ASP A 5 0.45 11.18 7.50
C ASP A 5 1.15 10.18 6.57
N GLU A 6 0.85 8.88 6.73
CA GLU A 6 1.27 7.77 5.88
C GLU A 6 0.86 7.94 4.40
N GLU A 7 -0.41 8.26 4.13
CA GLU A 7 -0.87 8.47 2.74
C GLU A 7 -0.14 9.66 2.10
N ARG A 8 0.05 10.76 2.85
CA ARG A 8 0.78 11.93 2.35
C ARG A 8 2.23 11.60 2.05
N GLU A 9 2.88 10.83 2.92
CA GLU A 9 4.25 10.38 2.75
C GLU A 9 4.38 9.43 1.56
N GLN A 10 3.48 8.44 1.44
CA GLN A 10 3.42 7.52 0.31
C GLN A 10 3.28 8.29 -1.01
N ARG A 11 2.31 9.22 -1.09
CA ARG A 11 2.10 10.08 -2.25
C ARG A 11 3.33 10.91 -2.58
N ARG A 12 3.99 11.51 -1.58
CA ARG A 12 5.19 12.32 -1.79
C ARG A 12 6.29 11.47 -2.44
N ARG A 13 6.58 10.30 -1.89
CA ARG A 13 7.57 9.37 -2.43
C ARG A 13 7.19 8.83 -3.82
N PHE A 14 5.91 8.55 -4.05
CA PHE A 14 5.39 8.19 -5.36
C PHE A 14 5.70 9.29 -6.40
N ALA A 15 5.37 10.54 -6.09
CA ALA A 15 5.65 11.68 -6.96
C ALA A 15 7.16 11.91 -7.14
N GLU A 16 8.00 11.55 -6.17
CA GLU A 16 9.45 11.55 -6.33
C GLU A 16 9.94 10.53 -7.35
N SER A 17 9.50 9.28 -7.24
CA SER A 17 9.81 8.21 -8.19
C SER A 17 9.28 8.50 -9.61
N LEU A 18 8.10 9.12 -9.73
CA LEU A 18 7.47 9.44 -11.00
C LEU A 18 8.34 10.34 -11.88
N ARG A 19 9.07 11.29 -11.28
CA ARG A 19 9.99 12.19 -12.01
C ARG A 19 11.15 11.45 -12.67
N HIS A 20 11.41 10.20 -12.30
CA HIS A 20 12.50 9.38 -12.82
C HIS A 20 12.04 8.27 -13.77
N ALA A 21 10.75 8.16 -14.04
CA ALA A 21 10.16 7.03 -14.76
C ALA A 21 9.91 7.29 -16.25
N ASP A 22 10.24 8.48 -16.77
CA ASP A 22 10.09 8.85 -18.18
C ASP A 22 8.76 8.35 -18.76
N VAL A 23 7.66 8.75 -18.12
CA VAL A 23 6.30 8.32 -18.42
C VAL A 23 5.35 9.50 -18.23
N SER A 24 4.43 9.68 -19.18
CA SER A 24 3.36 10.65 -19.05
C SER A 24 2.27 10.17 -18.07
N ILE A 25 1.44 11.09 -17.60
CA ILE A 25 0.30 10.76 -16.72
C ILE A 25 -0.69 9.83 -17.44
N GLU A 26 -0.91 10.02 -18.74
CA GLU A 26 -1.79 9.17 -19.55
C GLU A 26 -1.25 7.74 -19.66
N GLU A 27 0.03 7.57 -19.98
CA GLU A 27 0.67 6.25 -20.06
C GLU A 27 0.70 5.53 -18.72
N LEU A 28 0.99 6.26 -17.63
CA LEU A 28 0.92 5.72 -16.27
C LEU A 28 -0.50 5.25 -15.95
N TRP A 29 -1.51 6.07 -16.26
CA TRP A 29 -2.91 5.72 -16.04
C TRP A 29 -3.32 4.49 -16.84
N LEU A 30 -2.92 4.38 -18.11
CA LEU A 30 -3.20 3.20 -18.93
C LEU A 30 -2.59 1.93 -18.34
N ARG A 31 -1.33 1.97 -17.88
CA ARG A 31 -0.68 0.83 -17.20
C ARG A 31 -1.42 0.45 -15.93
N TYR A 32 -1.72 1.43 -15.08
CA TYR A 32 -2.53 1.24 -13.88
C TYR A 32 -3.90 0.60 -14.18
N PHE A 33 -4.58 1.06 -15.23
CA PHE A 33 -5.86 0.51 -15.66
C PHE A 33 -5.75 -0.95 -16.09
N THR A 34 -4.71 -1.31 -16.85
CA THR A 34 -4.46 -2.70 -17.25
C THR A 34 -4.18 -3.63 -16.07
N LEU A 35 -3.68 -3.09 -14.96
CA LEU A 35 -3.41 -3.81 -13.72
C LEU A 35 -4.65 -3.89 -12.79
N GLY A 36 -5.82 -3.44 -13.26
CA GLY A 36 -7.08 -3.48 -12.50
C GLY A 36 -7.37 -2.21 -11.70
N GLY A 37 -6.62 -1.13 -11.94
CA GLY A 37 -6.93 0.19 -11.43
C GLY A 37 -8.26 0.70 -11.98
N HIS A 38 -9.13 1.20 -11.10
CA HIS A 38 -10.50 1.61 -11.46
C HIS A 38 -10.75 3.12 -11.42
N ALA A 39 -9.76 3.91 -10.97
CA ALA A 39 -9.87 5.37 -10.98
C ALA A 39 -9.65 5.94 -12.40
N GLY A 40 -10.36 7.02 -12.72
CA GLY A 40 -10.18 7.74 -13.97
C GLY A 40 -8.84 8.50 -14.01
N GLN A 41 -8.38 8.87 -15.21
CA GLN A 41 -7.13 9.62 -15.39
C GLN A 41 -7.10 10.91 -14.56
N PHE A 42 -8.21 11.67 -14.55
CA PHE A 42 -8.34 12.89 -13.75
C PHE A 42 -8.22 12.64 -12.25
N GLU A 43 -8.71 11.51 -11.75
CA GLU A 43 -8.61 11.15 -10.33
C GLU A 43 -7.17 10.75 -9.97
N VAL A 44 -6.49 10.04 -10.87
CA VAL A 44 -5.06 9.72 -10.73
C VAL A 44 -4.22 11.00 -10.70
N GLU A 45 -4.47 11.92 -11.61
CA GLU A 45 -3.78 13.23 -11.65
C GLU A 45 -4.06 14.04 -10.37
N ALA A 46 -5.33 14.15 -9.97
CA ALA A 46 -5.71 14.82 -8.73
C ALA A 46 -5.08 14.18 -7.49
N TYR A 47 -4.94 12.85 -7.46
CA TYR A 47 -4.22 12.16 -6.40
C TYR A 47 -2.74 12.52 -6.41
N ILE A 48 -2.05 12.47 -7.55
CA ILE A 48 -0.62 12.81 -7.67
C ILE A 48 -0.35 14.23 -7.19
N HIS A 49 -1.23 15.17 -7.52
CA HIS A 49 -1.14 16.57 -7.09
C HIS A 49 -1.67 16.83 -5.66
N GLY A 50 -2.21 15.80 -5.01
CA GLY A 50 -2.73 15.88 -3.65
C GLY A 50 -4.04 16.64 -3.49
N ALA A 51 -4.76 16.86 -4.59
CA ALA A 51 -6.10 17.44 -4.60
C ALA A 51 -7.17 16.44 -4.11
N MET A 52 -6.89 15.13 -4.16
CA MET A 52 -7.75 14.09 -3.61
C MET A 52 -6.97 12.90 -3.05
N ALA A 53 -7.70 12.04 -2.35
CA ALA A 53 -7.23 10.76 -1.85
C ALA A 53 -7.60 9.65 -2.82
N LEU A 54 -6.81 8.57 -2.81
CA LEU A 54 -7.21 7.28 -3.39
C LEU A 54 -7.18 6.20 -2.30
N PRO A 55 -8.04 5.17 -2.40
CA PRO A 55 -7.95 4.00 -1.53
C PRO A 55 -6.57 3.36 -1.58
N ALA A 56 -6.10 2.78 -0.48
CA ALA A 56 -4.77 2.16 -0.36
C ALA A 56 -4.46 1.21 -1.52
N LEU A 57 -5.38 0.30 -1.85
CA LEU A 57 -5.23 -0.63 -2.97
C LEU A 57 -4.99 0.08 -4.30
N GLN A 58 -5.68 1.19 -4.58
CA GLN A 58 -5.48 1.93 -5.83
C GLN A 58 -4.13 2.64 -5.86
N ARG A 59 -3.67 3.17 -4.71
CA ARG A 59 -2.32 3.73 -4.58
C ARG A 59 -1.24 2.66 -4.80
N ASP A 60 -1.50 1.44 -4.35
CA ASP A 60 -0.58 0.32 -4.50
C ASP A 60 -0.51 -0.18 -5.94
N VAL A 61 -1.62 -0.23 -6.66
CA VAL A 61 -1.61 -0.54 -8.10
C VAL A 61 -0.90 0.56 -8.89
N LEU A 62 -1.06 1.84 -8.53
CA LEU A 62 -0.27 2.92 -9.13
C LEU A 62 1.23 2.74 -8.83
N ALA A 63 1.59 2.47 -7.59
CA ALA A 63 2.97 2.22 -7.18
C ALA A 63 3.56 1.04 -7.96
N HIS A 64 2.77 -0.02 -8.18
CA HIS A 64 3.16 -1.18 -8.98
C HIS A 64 3.44 -0.79 -10.43
N ALA A 65 2.51 -0.10 -11.10
CA ALA A 65 2.65 0.34 -12.49
C ALA A 65 3.89 1.21 -12.70
N LEU A 66 4.15 2.13 -11.76
CA LEU A 66 5.31 3.01 -11.79
C LEU A 66 6.62 2.23 -11.58
N ASN A 67 6.60 1.27 -10.67
CA ASN A 67 7.73 0.43 -10.35
C ASN A 67 8.13 -0.48 -11.52
N GLU A 68 7.17 -1.06 -12.24
CA GLU A 68 7.45 -1.81 -13.48
C GLU A 68 8.10 -0.91 -14.54
N ARG A 69 7.62 0.34 -14.69
CA ARG A 69 8.22 1.30 -15.61
C ARG A 69 9.67 1.64 -15.25
N LEU A 70 9.97 1.80 -13.96
CA LEU A 70 11.34 2.03 -13.50
C LEU A 70 12.26 0.83 -13.78
N ASP A 71 11.73 -0.40 -13.67
CA ASP A 71 12.47 -1.63 -14.00
C ASP A 71 12.78 -1.74 -15.49
N GLU A 72 11.82 -1.42 -16.37
CA GLU A 72 12.04 -1.37 -17.82
C GLU A 72 13.17 -0.41 -18.22
N LEU A 73 13.33 0.68 -17.47
CA LEU A 73 14.37 1.68 -17.68
C LEU A 73 15.71 1.32 -17.01
N TYR A 74 15.78 0.20 -16.28
CA TYR A 74 16.92 -0.15 -15.42
C TYR A 74 17.31 1.01 -14.48
N SER A 75 16.32 1.77 -14.01
CA SER A 75 16.54 2.98 -13.21
C SER A 75 17.09 2.62 -11.82
N ARG A 76 18.10 3.36 -11.36
CA ARG A 76 18.62 3.25 -9.97
C ARG A 76 17.87 4.15 -8.98
N SER A 77 16.79 4.78 -9.44
CA SER A 77 16.01 5.70 -8.62
C SER A 77 15.22 4.95 -7.55
N PRO A 78 14.89 5.60 -6.41
CA PRO A 78 14.04 5.00 -5.40
C PRO A 78 12.70 4.55 -6.00
N ARG A 79 12.26 3.35 -5.59
CA ARG A 79 10.95 2.80 -5.97
C ARG A 79 9.82 3.55 -5.27
N ALA A 80 8.66 3.55 -5.92
CA ALA A 80 7.44 4.02 -5.29
C ALA A 80 7.03 3.04 -4.18
N PRO A 81 6.79 3.50 -2.94
CA PRO A 81 6.39 2.64 -1.84
C PRO A 81 4.93 2.21 -1.98
N TYR A 82 4.65 0.99 -1.53
CA TYR A 82 3.29 0.52 -1.25
C TYR A 82 2.80 1.11 0.08
N SER A 83 1.49 1.04 0.30
CA SER A 83 0.85 1.41 1.55
C SER A 83 1.39 0.48 2.64
N GLU A 84 1.63 1.00 3.84
CA GLU A 84 1.90 0.12 4.97
C GLU A 84 0.63 -0.71 5.24
N PRO A 85 0.76 -2.02 5.53
CA PRO A 85 -0.38 -2.76 6.02
C PRO A 85 -0.85 -2.02 7.26
N ALA A 86 -2.11 -1.57 7.28
CA ALA A 86 -2.72 -1.13 8.51
C ALA A 86 -2.51 -2.26 9.51
N ASP A 87 -1.84 -1.99 10.64
CA ASP A 87 -1.65 -2.97 11.71
C ASP A 87 -3.01 -3.64 11.93
N ASP A 88 -3.14 -4.90 11.53
CA ASP A 88 -4.37 -5.64 11.71
C ASP A 88 -4.46 -5.86 13.22
N PRO A 89 -5.42 -5.25 13.95
CA PRO A 89 -5.51 -5.42 15.40
C PRO A 89 -5.93 -6.86 15.79
N ASP A 90 -6.10 -7.75 14.81
CA ASP A 90 -6.46 -9.16 14.99
C ASP A 90 -5.27 -10.12 14.84
N THR A 91 -4.10 -9.73 15.34
CA THR A 91 -3.23 -10.74 15.98
C THR A 91 -3.70 -10.91 17.41
N GLY A 92 -4.90 -11.52 17.54
CA GLY A 92 -5.39 -12.10 18.77
C GLY A 92 -4.28 -12.93 19.38
N THR A 93 -3.67 -12.37 20.41
CA THR A 93 -2.75 -13.04 21.31
C THR A 93 -3.55 -14.20 21.87
N GLY A 94 -3.19 -15.42 21.48
CA GLY A 94 -3.69 -16.65 22.09
C GLY A 94 -3.15 -16.76 23.51
N ASP A 95 -3.57 -15.86 24.38
CA ASP A 95 -3.60 -16.05 25.82
C ASP A 95 -4.91 -16.76 26.13
N GLU A 96 -4.90 -18.09 26.12
CA GLU A 96 -5.83 -18.86 26.95
C GLU A 96 -5.07 -19.34 28.19
N PRO A 97 -5.31 -18.72 29.36
CA PRO A 97 -4.97 -19.30 30.64
C PRO A 97 -6.11 -20.22 31.12
N GLY A 98 -5.80 -21.50 31.20
CA GLY A 98 -6.34 -22.42 32.21
C GLY A 98 -7.65 -23.15 31.89
N ASP A 99 -7.58 -24.49 31.90
CA ASP A 99 -8.46 -25.28 32.77
C ASP A 99 -7.80 -26.64 33.05
N GLY A 100 -7.36 -26.85 34.29
CA GLY A 100 -7.28 -28.19 34.86
C GLY A 100 -8.67 -28.54 35.38
N PRO A 101 -9.07 -29.83 35.46
CA PRO A 101 -8.63 -30.59 36.63
C PRO A 101 -8.60 -32.11 36.41
N GLU A 102 -7.62 -32.82 36.98
CA GLU A 102 -7.92 -34.13 37.56
C GLU A 102 -7.14 -34.34 38.87
N LYS A 103 -7.91 -34.38 39.94
CA LYS A 103 -7.52 -34.93 41.24
C LYS A 103 -7.35 -36.43 41.08
N VAL A 104 -6.21 -36.97 41.51
CA VAL A 104 -6.19 -38.29 42.17
C VAL A 104 -5.46 -38.14 43.51
N SER A 105 -6.26 -38.17 44.58
CA SER A 105 -5.87 -38.61 45.93
C SER A 105 -5.68 -40.14 45.82
N ASP A 106 -4.64 -40.76 46.36
CA ASP A 106 -4.49 -41.18 47.75
C ASP A 106 -3.04 -41.71 47.89
N GLY A 107 -2.25 -41.51 48.94
CA GLY A 107 -2.58 -41.66 50.36
C GLY A 107 -2.16 -43.06 50.83
N GLY A 108 -0.98 -43.19 51.47
CA GLY A 108 -0.50 -44.45 52.07
C GLY A 108 1.01 -44.54 52.19
#